data_AF-A0AAV9DE01-F1
#
_entry.id   AF-A0AAV9DE01-F1
#
_cell.length_a   1.000
_cell.length_b   1.000
_cell.length_c   1.000
_cell.angle_alpha   90.00
_cell.angle_beta   90.00
_cell.angle_gamma   90.00
#
_symmetry.space_group_name_H-M   'P 1'
#
loop_
_entity.id
_entity.type
_entity.pdbx_description
1 polymer ?
#
loop_
_entity_poly.entity_id
_entity_poly.type
_entity_poly.pdbx_seq_one_letter_code
_entity_poly.pdbx_strand_id
1 'polypeptide(L)'
;MATEKEKKRVMVAIDESECSHHALEWALDNLRESISSSASASDEDRLLTIYTAQPLTNLLYFTESPELIESIEQQQKKVSMAVLKRAKETCAKRGVV
;
A
#
# COMPACT_ATOMS: atom_id res chain seq x y z
N MET A 1 7.23 26.24 26.14
CA MET A 1 6.30 26.18 24.99
C MET A 1 6.67 24.94 24.20
N ALA A 2 5.88 23.87 24.30
CA ALA A 2 6.08 22.68 23.47
C ALA A 2 5.34 22.90 22.16
N THR A 3 6.05 22.89 21.04
CA THR A 3 5.44 22.89 19.71
C THR A 3 4.74 21.55 19.51
N GLU A 4 3.42 21.56 19.28
CA GLU A 4 2.72 20.39 18.75
C GLU A 4 3.45 19.93 17.48
N LYS A 5 4.06 18.75 17.53
CA LYS A 5 4.75 18.15 16.39
C LYS A 5 3.65 17.68 15.43
N GLU A 6 3.50 18.34 14.29
CA GLU A 6 2.49 17.95 13.29
C GLU A 6 2.58 16.46 12.97
N LYS A 7 1.44 15.78 13.03
CA LYS A 7 1.33 14.34 12.81
C LYS A 7 1.56 14.02 11.32
N LYS A 8 2.70 13.38 11.00
CA LYS A 8 3.08 13.04 9.62
C LYS A 8 2.46 11.71 9.19
N ARG A 9 1.74 11.71 8.07
CA ARG A 9 1.18 10.50 7.45
C ARG A 9 2.09 9.99 6.33
N VAL A 10 2.26 8.68 6.27
CA VAL A 10 3.06 7.96 5.26
C VAL A 10 2.11 7.18 4.36
N MET A 11 2.27 7.35 3.05
CA MET A 11 1.55 6.57 2.06
C MET A 11 2.55 5.90 1.11
N VAL A 12 2.38 4.60 0.88
CA VAL A 12 3.28 3.81 0.03
C VAL A 12 2.47 3.11 -1.04
N ALA A 13 2.77 3.43 -2.31
CA ALA A 13 2.28 2.71 -3.47
C ALA A 13 3.14 1.46 -3.70
N ILE A 14 2.51 0.32 -3.88
CA ILE A 14 3.21 -0.94 -4.17
C ILE A 14 2.63 -1.64 -5.40
N ASP A 15 3.46 -2.41 -6.06
CA ASP A 15 3.11 -3.24 -7.21
C ASP A 15 3.80 -4.61 -7.10
N GLU A 16 3.86 -5.37 -8.18
CA GLU A 16 4.54 -6.68 -8.20
C GLU A 16 6.08 -6.58 -8.26
N SER A 17 6.63 -5.38 -8.45
CA SER A 17 8.08 -5.19 -8.60
C SER A 17 8.81 -5.35 -7.27
N GLU A 18 10.02 -5.90 -7.31
CA GLU A 18 10.90 -5.93 -6.14
C GLU A 18 11.32 -4.52 -5.70
N CYS A 19 11.34 -3.55 -6.63
CA CYS A 19 11.62 -2.15 -6.31
C CYS A 19 10.59 -1.57 -5.34
N SER A 20 9.29 -1.83 -5.56
CA SER A 20 8.25 -1.34 -4.66
C SER A 20 8.26 -2.06 -3.31
N HIS A 21 8.67 -3.33 -3.29
CA HIS A 21 8.92 -4.06 -2.06
C HIS A 21 10.06 -3.42 -1.25
N HIS A 22 11.21 -3.16 -1.87
CA HIS A 22 12.33 -2.48 -1.20
C HIS A 22 11.97 -1.06 -0.75
N ALA A 23 11.14 -0.35 -1.50
CA ALA A 23 10.64 0.97 -1.08
C ALA A 23 9.79 0.87 0.21
N LEU A 24 8.92 -0.16 0.31
CA LEU A 24 8.16 -0.40 1.54
C LEU A 24 9.08 -0.74 2.72
N GLU A 25 10.07 -1.60 2.52
CA GLU A 25 11.05 -1.93 3.55
C GLU A 25 11.79 -0.70 4.04
N TRP A 26 12.30 0.10 3.12
CA TRP A 26 12.97 1.35 3.42
C TRP A 26 12.08 2.30 4.21
N ALA A 27 10.81 2.47 3.79
CA ALA A 27 9.86 3.34 4.49
C ALA A 27 9.61 2.86 5.93
N LEU A 28 9.44 1.56 6.13
CA LEU A 28 9.24 0.98 7.46
C LEU A 28 10.48 1.08 8.35
N ASP A 29 11.69 1.15 7.78
CA ASP A 29 12.93 1.27 8.55
C ASP A 29 13.32 2.72 8.85
N ASN A 30 13.00 3.65 7.95
CA ASN A 30 13.44 5.05 8.05
C ASN A 30 12.34 6.01 8.53
N LEU A 31 11.06 5.65 8.39
CA LEU A 31 9.93 6.51 8.76
C LEU A 31 9.21 6.04 10.03
N ARG A 32 9.86 5.19 10.85
CA ARG A 32 9.29 4.60 12.08
C ARG A 32 8.68 5.64 13.02
N GLU A 33 9.35 6.75 13.24
CA GLU A 33 8.83 7.83 14.10
C GLU A 33 7.50 8.38 13.59
N SER A 34 7.32 8.45 12.27
CA SER A 34 6.08 8.90 11.66
C SER A 34 5.01 7.82 11.70
N ILE A 35 5.38 6.53 11.66
CA ILE A 35 4.43 5.39 11.64
C ILE A 35 3.93 5.04 13.05
N SER A 36 4.79 5.13 14.08
CA SER A 36 4.48 4.70 15.46
C SER A 36 3.85 5.77 16.36
N SER A 37 3.63 6.98 15.85
CA SER A 37 3.15 8.12 16.66
C SER A 37 1.65 8.05 17.06
N SER A 38 0.91 6.96 16.80
CA SER A 38 -0.49 6.81 17.23
C SER A 38 -0.67 5.71 18.28
N ALA A 39 -0.83 6.14 19.53
CA ALA A 39 -1.27 5.28 20.63
C ALA A 39 -2.81 5.17 20.73
N SER A 40 -3.56 5.92 19.90
CA SER A 40 -5.02 5.90 19.83
C SER A 40 -5.49 5.28 18.52
N ALA A 41 -6.34 4.26 18.63
CA ALA A 41 -6.78 3.37 17.54
C ALA A 41 -8.00 3.90 16.77
N SER A 42 -8.04 5.20 16.48
CA SER A 42 -9.05 5.77 15.59
C SER A 42 -8.57 5.64 14.13
N ASP A 43 -9.46 5.43 13.16
CA ASP A 43 -9.10 5.36 11.72
C ASP A 43 -8.39 6.64 11.25
N GLU A 44 -8.77 7.78 11.83
CA GLU A 44 -8.17 9.11 11.70
C GLU A 44 -6.68 9.15 12.08
N ASP A 45 -6.26 8.19 12.91
CA ASP A 45 -4.95 8.09 13.52
C ASP A 45 -4.01 7.09 12.83
N ARG A 46 -4.46 6.41 11.76
CA ARG A 46 -3.57 5.57 10.94
C ARG A 46 -2.53 6.45 10.25
N LEU A 47 -1.27 6.15 10.54
CA LEU A 47 -0.11 6.88 10.02
C LEU A 47 0.53 6.23 8.81
N LEU A 48 0.15 4.99 8.50
CA LEU A 48 0.61 4.25 7.32
C LEU A 48 -0.57 3.76 6.49
N THR A 49 -0.58 4.17 5.22
CA THR A 49 -1.50 3.67 4.20
C THR A 49 -0.72 3.00 3.08
N ILE A 50 -1.06 1.76 2.76
CA ILE A 50 -0.44 0.99 1.69
C ILE A 50 -1.52 0.69 0.66
N TYR A 51 -1.23 0.94 -0.61
CA TYR A 51 -2.17 0.68 -1.71
C TYR A 51 -1.45 0.11 -2.91
N THR A 52 -2.18 -0.62 -3.75
CA THR A 52 -1.63 -1.19 -4.97
C THR A 52 -1.77 -0.22 -6.13
N ALA A 53 -0.68 -0.03 -6.88
CA ALA A 53 -0.69 0.68 -8.16
C ALA A 53 -0.70 -0.38 -9.27
N GLN A 54 -1.82 -0.52 -9.98
CA GLN A 54 -1.92 -1.42 -11.12
C GLN A 54 -2.07 -0.62 -12.41
N PRO A 55 -1.19 -0.84 -13.41
CA PRO A 55 -1.33 -0.14 -14.68
C PRO A 55 -2.57 -0.65 -15.43
N LEU A 56 -3.36 0.30 -15.94
CA LEU A 56 -4.54 0.05 -16.79
C LEU A 56 -4.15 -0.28 -18.25
N THR A 57 -2.89 -0.62 -18.51
CA THR A 57 -2.30 -0.76 -19.85
C THR A 57 -3.02 -1.77 -20.74
N ASN A 58 -3.75 -2.73 -20.16
CA ASN A 58 -4.52 -3.70 -20.91
C ASN A 58 -5.86 -3.14 -21.44
N LEU A 59 -6.49 -2.15 -20.79
CA LEU A 59 -7.82 -1.66 -21.23
C LEU A 59 -7.77 -0.83 -22.51
N LEU A 60 -6.63 -0.25 -22.87
CA LEU A 60 -6.49 0.58 -24.06
C LEU A 60 -6.51 -0.22 -25.38
N TYR A 61 -6.32 -1.55 -25.32
CA TYR A 61 -6.33 -2.43 -26.48
C TYR A 61 -7.63 -3.24 -26.64
N PHE A 62 -8.51 -3.24 -25.64
CA PHE A 62 -9.74 -4.03 -25.64
C PHE A 62 -10.95 -3.11 -25.68
N THR A 63 -11.22 -2.55 -26.85
CA THR A 63 -12.60 -2.33 -27.21
C THR A 63 -13.19 -3.72 -27.46
N GLU A 64 -14.42 -3.99 -26.97
CA GLU A 64 -15.39 -4.93 -27.57
C GLU A 64 -15.82 -6.21 -26.80
N SER A 65 -15.22 -6.63 -25.67
CA SER A 65 -15.79 -7.77 -24.88
C SER A 65 -15.94 -7.47 -23.37
N PRO A 66 -17.18 -7.41 -22.85
CA PRO A 66 -17.45 -7.30 -21.41
C PRO A 66 -16.83 -8.44 -20.58
N GLU A 67 -16.84 -9.67 -21.10
CA GLU A 67 -16.28 -10.84 -20.41
C GLU A 67 -14.77 -10.73 -20.23
N LEU A 68 -14.07 -10.12 -21.20
CA LEU A 68 -12.64 -9.88 -21.11
C LEU A 68 -12.32 -8.80 -20.08
N ILE A 69 -13.14 -7.73 -20.01
CA ILE A 69 -13.02 -6.68 -18.99
C ILE A 69 -13.17 -7.29 -17.59
N GLU A 70 -14.21 -8.09 -17.37
CA GLU A 70 -14.43 -8.77 -16.09
C GLU A 70 -13.26 -9.69 -15.72
N SER A 71 -12.72 -10.44 -16.67
CA SER A 71 -11.56 -11.31 -16.46
C SER A 71 -10.31 -10.51 -16.06
N ILE A 72 -10.05 -9.38 -16.73
CA ILE A 72 -8.93 -8.48 -16.40
C ILE A 72 -9.10 -7.90 -14.99
N GLU A 73 -10.29 -7.41 -14.64
CA GLU A 73 -10.57 -6.86 -13.32
C GLU A 73 -10.40 -7.91 -12.21
N GLN A 74 -10.88 -9.14 -12.44
CA GLN A 74 -10.70 -10.25 -11.51
C GLN A 74 -9.22 -10.61 -11.32
N GLN A 75 -8.46 -10.65 -12.42
CA GLN A 75 -7.02 -10.91 -12.37
C GLN A 75 -6.27 -9.79 -11.64
N GLN A 76 -6.58 -8.53 -11.93
CA GLN A 76 -6.04 -7.37 -11.23
C GLN A 76 -6.32 -7.44 -9.73
N LYS A 77 -7.56 -7.74 -9.34
CA LYS A 77 -7.94 -7.93 -7.93
C LYS A 77 -7.11 -9.03 -7.26
N LYS A 78 -6.95 -10.19 -7.92
CA LYS A 78 -6.17 -11.32 -7.40
C LYS A 78 -4.71 -10.94 -7.17
N VAL A 79 -4.10 -10.25 -8.13
CA VAL A 79 -2.72 -9.76 -8.03
C VAL A 79 -2.60 -8.73 -6.91
N SER A 80 -3.50 -7.73 -6.87
CA SER A 80 -3.51 -6.71 -5.81
C SER A 80 -3.61 -7.33 -4.42
N MET A 81 -4.48 -8.33 -4.25
CA MET A 81 -4.63 -9.04 -2.98
C MET A 81 -3.34 -9.76 -2.57
N ALA A 82 -2.64 -10.40 -3.51
CA ALA A 82 -1.38 -11.08 -3.23
C ALA A 82 -0.27 -10.09 -2.82
N VAL A 83 -0.17 -8.96 -3.54
CA VAL A 83 0.79 -7.88 -3.23
C VAL A 83 0.51 -7.27 -1.86
N LEU A 84 -0.75 -6.93 -1.56
CA LEU A 84 -1.15 -6.40 -0.25
C LEU A 84 -0.90 -7.40 0.88
N LYS A 85 -1.11 -8.70 0.63
CA LYS A 85 -0.81 -9.74 1.61
C LYS A 85 0.68 -9.79 1.95
N ARG A 86 1.56 -9.79 0.93
CA ARG A 86 3.02 -9.73 1.12
C ARG A 86 3.43 -8.47 1.88
N ALA A 87 2.84 -7.32 1.56
CA ALA A 87 3.10 -6.07 2.26
C ALA A 87 2.67 -6.13 3.74
N LYS A 88 1.48 -6.67 4.02
CA LYS A 88 0.99 -6.86 5.40
C LYS A 88 1.92 -7.76 6.22
N GLU A 89 2.40 -8.86 5.64
CA GLU A 89 3.38 -9.73 6.28
C GLU A 89 4.71 -8.99 6.57
N THR A 90 5.13 -8.11 5.66
CA THR A 90 6.32 -7.27 5.81
C THR A 90 6.18 -6.23 6.92
N CYS A 91 5.00 -5.61 7.04
CA CYS A 91 4.64 -4.70 8.13
C CYS A 91 4.65 -5.42 9.48
N ALA A 92 4.02 -6.60 9.56
CA ALA A 92 3.94 -7.38 10.79
C ALA A 92 5.34 -7.77 11.32
N LYS A 93 6.27 -8.14 10.43
CA LYS A 93 7.67 -8.41 10.80
C LYS A 93 8.39 -7.21 11.43
N ARG A 94 7.92 -5.98 11.17
CA ARG A 94 8.47 -4.73 11.71
C ARG A 94 7.61 -4.12 12.83
N GLY A 95 6.62 -4.88 13.34
CA GLY A 95 5.77 -4.45 14.46
C GLY A 95 4.67 -3.47 14.09
N VAL A 96 4.35 -3.33 12.79
CA VAL A 96 3.23 -2.52 12.30
C VAL A 96 2.04 -3.45 12.00
N VAL A 97 0.92 -3.28 12.71
CA VAL A 97 -0.26 -4.17 12.69
C VAL A 97 -1.44 -3.52 11.97
#